data_AF-W1XHL0-F1
#
_entry.id   AF-W1XHL0-F1
#
_cell.length_a   1.000
_cell.length_b   1.000
_cell.length_c   1.000
_cell.angle_alpha   90.00
_cell.angle_beta   90.00
_cell.angle_gamma   90.00
#
_symmetry.space_group_name_H-M   'P 1'
#
loop_
_entity.id
_entity.type
_entity.pdbx_description
1 polymer ?
#
loop_
_entity_poly.entity_id
_entity_poly.type
_entity_poly.pdbx_seq_one_letter_code
_entity_poly.pdbx_strand_id
1 'polypeptide(L)' 'IGLVITTDGSITGIDRDDYLEAEERVVSELKSLNKPFIVVLNTIKPNSQETKNLKSELENKYNVTVQVMDVY' A
#
# COMPACT_ATOMS: atom_id res chain seq x y z
N ILE A 1 -3.59 5.25 -15.39
CA ILE A 1 -2.66 4.73 -14.37
C ILE A 1 -3.47 4.61 -13.09
N GLY A 2 -3.60 3.41 -12.52
CA GLY A 2 -4.30 3.22 -11.26
C GLY A 2 -3.43 3.67 -10.08
N LEU A 3 -4.05 4.26 -9.06
CA LEU A 3 -3.37 4.65 -7.83
C LEU A 3 -4.08 3.99 -6.66
N VAL A 4 -3.35 3.21 -5.87
CA VAL A 4 -3.84 2.65 -4.62
C VAL A 4 -3.11 3.36 -3.50
N ILE A 5 -3.82 3.96 -2.57
CA ILE A 5 -3.23 4.62 -1.40
C ILE A 5 -3.58 3.77 -0.19
N THR A 6 -2.55 3.30 0.50
CA THR A 6 -2.65 2.49 1.72
C THR A 6 -1.86 3.18 2.83
N THR A 7 -2.15 2.87 4.08
CA THR A 7 -1.43 3.40 5.25
C THR A 7 -0.92 2.26 6.11
N ASP A 8 0.18 2.50 6.82
CA ASP A 8 0.71 1.56 7.82
C ASP A 8 -0.01 1.69 9.18
N GLY A 9 -1.13 2.41 9.25
CA GLY A 9 -1.89 2.67 10.48
C GLY A 9 -1.36 3.85 11.30
N SER A 10 -0.18 4.39 10.94
CA SER A 10 0.44 5.52 11.64
C SER A 10 -0.33 6.85 11.50
N ILE A 11 -1.21 6.99 10.50
CA ILE A 11 -1.86 8.28 10.17
C ILE A 11 -3.25 8.41 10.79
N THR A 12 -4.08 7.37 10.70
CA THR A 12 -5.51 7.46 11.04
C THR A 12 -5.89 6.75 12.33
N GLY A 13 -4.97 5.97 12.92
CA GLY A 13 -5.27 5.12 14.07
C GLY A 13 -6.23 3.96 13.77
N ILE A 14 -6.53 3.73 12.49
CA ILE A 14 -7.28 2.57 11.99
C ILE A 14 -6.26 1.47 11.71
N ASP A 15 -6.53 0.29 12.24
CA ASP A 15 -5.63 -0.85 12.11
C ASP A 15 -5.52 -1.28 10.64
N ARG A 16 -4.36 -1.82 10.26
CA ARG A 16 -4.10 -2.22 8.87
C ARG A 16 -5.07 -3.31 8.40
N ASP A 17 -5.56 -4.12 9.34
CA ASP A 17 -6.47 -5.23 9.08
C ASP A 17 -7.77 -4.78 8.39
N ASP A 18 -8.31 -3.63 8.80
CA ASP A 18 -9.50 -3.01 8.18
C ASP A 18 -9.29 -2.63 6.71
N TYR A 19 -8.04 -2.40 6.29
CA TYR A 19 -7.70 -2.04 4.90
C TYR A 19 -7.32 -3.23 4.04
N LEU A 20 -6.96 -4.38 4.62
CA LEU A 20 -6.46 -5.54 3.87
C LEU A 20 -7.49 -6.06 2.87
N GLU A 21 -8.75 -6.20 3.27
CA GLU A 21 -9.82 -6.70 2.39
C GLU A 21 -10.10 -5.74 1.23
N ALA A 22 -10.19 -4.44 1.53
CA ALA A 22 -10.43 -3.41 0.53
C ALA A 22 -9.24 -3.30 -0.45
N GLU A 23 -8.01 -3.34 0.05
CA GLU A 23 -6.79 -3.32 -0.73
C GLU A 23 -6.72 -4.52 -1.67
N GLU A 24 -6.95 -5.74 -1.17
CA GLU A 24 -6.86 -6.95 -1.96
C GLU A 24 -7.91 -7.01 -3.07
N ARG A 25 -9.13 -6.55 -2.78
CA ARG A 25 -10.21 -6.43 -3.76
C ARG A 25 -9.86 -5.43 -4.86
N VAL A 26 -9.37 -4.23 -4.50
CA VAL A 26 -8.97 -3.20 -5.47
C VAL A 26 -7.79 -3.67 -6.33
N VAL A 27 -6.79 -4.32 -5.72
CA VAL A 27 -5.64 -4.87 -6.44
C VAL A 27 -6.05 -5.98 -7.40
N SER A 28 -6.96 -6.88 -6.99
CA SER A 28 -7.47 -7.95 -7.86
C SER A 28 -8.24 -7.42 -9.06
N GLU A 29 -9.06 -6.39 -8.86
CA GLU A 29 -9.77 -5.71 -9.94
C GLU A 29 -8.79 -5.04 -10.91
N LEU A 30 -7.79 -4.30 -10.39
CA LEU A 30 -6.78 -3.63 -11.21
C LEU A 30 -5.93 -4.63 -12.01
N LYS A 31 -5.57 -5.77 -11.40
CA LYS A 31 -4.87 -6.88 -12.07
C LYS A 31 -5.73 -7.50 -13.17
N SER A 32 -7.02 -7.78 -12.91
CA SER A 32 -7.94 -8.34 -13.91
C SER A 32 -8.19 -7.39 -15.08
N LEU A 33 -8.17 -6.07 -14.83
CA LEU A 33 -8.28 -5.04 -15.87
C LEU A 33 -6.98 -4.85 -16.66
N ASN A 34 -5.90 -5.55 -16.30
CA ASN A 34 -4.57 -5.46 -16.91
C ASN A 34 -4.02 -4.02 -16.96
N LYS A 35 -4.49 -3.15 -16.05
CA LYS A 35 -4.12 -1.72 -16.00
C LYS A 35 -2.89 -1.55 -15.11
N PRO A 36 -1.84 -0.84 -15.56
CA PRO A 36 -0.72 -0.52 -14.70
C PRO A 36 -1.17 0.37 -13.54
N PHE A 37 -0.78 0.00 -12.32
CA PHE A 37 -1.07 0.75 -11.10
C PHE A 37 0.14 0.77 -10.17
N ILE A 38 0.17 1.79 -9.30
CA ILE A 38 1.19 1.99 -8.26
C ILE A 38 0.49 2.00 -6.91
N VAL A 39 1.15 1.43 -5.90
CA VAL A 39 0.71 1.48 -4.50
C VAL A 39 1.51 2.57 -3.79
N VAL A 40 0.84 3.48 -3.12
CA VAL A 40 1.45 4.50 -2.26
C VAL A 40 1.17 4.13 -0.82
N LEU A 41 2.24 3.81 -0.08
CA LEU A 41 2.20 3.59 1.36
C LEU A 41 2.43 4.94 2.05
N ASN A 42 1.35 5.53 2.55
CA ASN A 42 1.37 6.79 3.29
C ASN A 42 1.68 6.52 4.77
N THR A 43 2.80 7.05 5.24
CA THR A 43 3.29 6.84 6.62
C THR A 43 4.05 8.06 7.14
N ILE A 44 3.89 8.36 8.44
CA ILE A 44 4.66 9.41 9.12
C ILE A 44 6.11 8.98 9.44
N LYS A 45 6.44 7.69 9.24
CA LYS A 45 7.77 7.13 9.55
C LYS A 45 8.38 6.44 8.33
N PRO A 46 8.60 7.14 7.21
CA PRO A 46 9.07 6.54 5.95
C PRO A 46 10.41 5.80 6.07
N ASN A 47 11.25 6.18 7.04
CA ASN A 47 12.54 5.57 7.28
C ASN A 47 12.54 4.41 8.29
N SER A 48 11.39 4.09 8.90
CA SER A 48 11.31 3.02 9.89
C SER A 48 11.54 1.65 9.26
N GLN A 49 12.01 0.71 10.07
CA GLN A 49 12.19 -0.66 9.62
C GLN A 49 10.84 -1.33 9.31
N GLU A 50 9.80 -1.00 10.06
CA GLU A 50 8.44 -1.51 9.88
C GLU A 50 7.88 -1.10 8.51
N THR A 51 7.99 0.18 8.14
CA THR A 51 7.55 0.67 6.82
C THR A 51 8.34 0.01 5.68
N LYS A 52 9.65 -0.19 5.82
CA LYS A 52 10.47 -0.85 4.79
C LYS A 52 10.13 -2.33 4.62
N ASN A 53 9.86 -3.02 5.72
CA ASN A 53 9.39 -4.40 5.70
C ASN A 53 8.02 -4.46 5.00
N LEU A 54 7.09 -3.59 5.40
CA LEU A 54 5.75 -3.51 4.83
C LEU A 54 5.75 -3.22 3.34
N LYS A 55 6.58 -2.27 2.90
CA LYS A 55 6.85 -2.01 1.49
C LYS A 55 7.26 -3.30 0.77
N SER A 56 8.29 -3.98 1.29
CA SER A 56 8.81 -5.20 0.66
C SER A 56 7.77 -6.31 0.61
N GLU A 57 6.97 -6.49 1.66
CA GLU A 57 5.88 -7.46 1.69
C GLU A 57 4.82 -7.15 0.64
N LEU A 58 4.41 -5.89 0.51
CA LEU A 58 3.44 -5.44 -0.50
C LEU A 58 3.96 -5.61 -1.93
N GLU A 59 5.22 -5.23 -2.19
CA GLU A 59 5.86 -5.39 -3.50
C GLU A 59 5.90 -6.87 -3.90
N ASN A 60 6.24 -7.76 -2.97
CA ASN A 60 6.25 -9.21 -3.22
C ASN A 60 4.84 -9.81 -3.34
N LYS A 61 3.91 -9.45 -2.45
CA LYS A 61 2.53 -9.97 -2.42
C LYS A 61 1.77 -9.62 -3.69
N TYR A 62 1.90 -8.37 -4.14
CA TYR A 62 1.14 -7.87 -5.28
C TYR A 62 1.95 -7.78 -6.56
N ASN A 63 3.26 -7.98 -6.52
CA ASN A 63 4.18 -7.88 -7.65
C ASN A 63 4.10 -6.51 -8.36
N VAL A 64 3.94 -5.44 -7.57
CA VAL A 64 3.81 -4.04 -8.03
C VAL A 64 4.80 -3.13 -7.33
N THR A 65 5.02 -1.94 -7.89
CA THR A 65 5.86 -0.92 -7.25
C THR A 65 5.13 -0.25 -6.10
N VAL A 66 5.78 -0.22 -4.93
CA VAL A 66 5.27 0.47 -3.74
C VAL A 66 6.14 1.69 -3.45
N GLN A 67 5.52 2.86 -3.46
CA GLN A 67 6.12 4.15 -3.11
C GLN A 67 5.79 4.50 -1.67
N VAL A 68 6.82 4.68 -0.84
CA VAL A 68 6.64 5.14 0.54
C VAL A 68 6.68 6.65 0.51
N MET A 69 5.61 7.28 0.95
CA MET A 69 5.51 8.74 1.01
C MET A 69 5.02 9.17 2.38
N ASP A 70 5.56 10.28 2.85
CA ASP A 70 5.02 11.04 3.97
C ASP A 70 4.28 12.22 3.36
N VAL A 71 2.95 12.24 3.51
CA VAL A 71 2.08 13.26 2.89
C VAL A 71 1.39 14.11 3.96
N TYR A 72 2.14 14.49 4.99
CA TYR A 72 1.66 15.33 6.10
C TYR A 72 2.35 16.70 6.12
#